data_AF-A0A3D5RQK9-F1
#
_entry.id   AF-A0A3D5RQK9-F1
#
_cell.length_a   1.000
_cell.length_b   1.000
_cell.length_c   1.000
_cell.angle_alpha   90.00
_cell.angle_beta   90.00
_cell.angle_gamma   90.00
#
_symmetry.space_group_name_H-M   'P 1'
#
loop_
_entity.id
_entity.type
_entity.pdbx_description
1 polymer ?
#
loop_
_entity_poly.entity_id
_entity_poly.type
_entity_poly.pdbx_seq_one_letter_code
_entity_poly.pdbx_strand_id
1 'polypeptide(L)'
;MKNKTDNDKAMSIKSMEALSADLVKIESLISTAVRLVEEGRVVDLAALQERTKQVCDAAVQLPAKDAKPLIPTMESLLKQLDTLTENLTKRYGDLPILSSQVGSNTAASVYGRTLKHFP
;
A
#
# COMPACT_ATOMS: atom_id res chain seq x y z
N MET A 1 26.27 -33.43 13.97
CA MET A 1 26.10 -32.08 13.37
C MET A 1 24.68 -31.86 12.81
N LYS A 2 23.62 -32.18 13.58
CA LYS A 2 22.21 -32.07 13.11
C LYS A 2 21.50 -30.76 13.49
N ASN A 3 22.12 -29.87 14.27
CA ASN A 3 21.40 -28.78 14.94
C ASN A 3 21.23 -27.49 14.11
N LYS A 4 22.07 -27.26 13.08
CA LYS A 4 22.03 -26.00 12.32
C LYS A 4 20.90 -25.98 11.27
N THR A 5 20.63 -27.11 10.64
CA THR A 5 19.64 -27.24 9.56
C THR A 5 18.20 -27.35 10.08
N ASP A 6 18.01 -27.94 11.27
CA ASP A 6 16.70 -28.01 11.94
C ASP A 6 16.26 -26.62 12.45
N ASN A 7 17.20 -25.84 12.98
CA ASN A 7 16.92 -24.50 13.51
C ASN A 7 16.63 -23.47 12.39
N ASP A 8 17.33 -23.54 11.26
CA ASP A 8 17.07 -22.70 10.07
C ASP A 8 15.68 -22.96 9.48
N LYS A 9 15.28 -24.24 9.43
CA LYS A 9 13.98 -24.65 8.92
C LYS A 9 12.83 -24.21 9.85
N ALA A 10 12.98 -24.39 11.16
CA ALA A 10 11.98 -23.95 12.14
C ALA A 10 11.80 -22.42 12.14
N MET A 11 12.88 -21.67 11.96
CA MET A 11 12.83 -20.21 11.89
C MET A 11 12.13 -19.72 10.61
N SER A 12 12.39 -20.36 9.46
CA SER A 12 11.73 -20.01 8.20
C SER A 12 10.22 -20.31 8.21
N ILE A 13 9.80 -21.44 8.79
CA ILE A 13 8.37 -21.79 8.94
C ILE A 13 7.64 -20.74 9.78
N LYS A 14 8.22 -20.34 10.92
CA LYS A 14 7.60 -19.35 11.81
C LYS A 14 7.47 -17.98 11.14
N SER A 15 8.47 -17.57 10.36
CA SER A 15 8.43 -16.33 9.57
C SER A 15 7.36 -16.39 8.47
N MET A 16 7.17 -17.55 7.84
CA MET A 16 6.14 -17.74 6.81
C MET A 16 4.73 -17.71 7.40
N GLU A 17 4.51 -18.31 8.57
CA GLU A 17 3.22 -18.24 9.27
C GLU A 17 2.88 -16.80 9.71
N ALA A 18 3.86 -16.07 10.25
CA ALA A 18 3.68 -14.67 10.61
C ALA A 18 3.33 -13.82 9.38
N LEU A 19 4.05 -14.01 8.27
CA LEU A 19 3.79 -13.28 7.02
C LEU A 19 2.39 -13.58 6.48
N SER A 20 1.98 -14.84 6.53
CA SER A 20 0.65 -15.28 6.10
C SER A 20 -0.45 -14.65 6.95
N ALA A 21 -0.26 -14.60 8.27
CA ALA A 21 -1.20 -13.94 9.17
C ALA A 21 -1.30 -12.43 8.94
N ASP A 22 -0.19 -11.77 8.61
CA ASP A 22 -0.20 -10.33 8.29
C ASP A 22 -0.85 -10.05 6.94
N LEU A 23 -0.68 -10.92 5.95
CA LEU A 23 -1.41 -10.84 4.68
C LEU A 23 -2.92 -10.91 4.89
N VAL A 24 -3.41 -11.86 5.69
CA VAL A 24 -4.85 -11.97 6.00
C VAL A 24 -5.39 -10.69 6.66
N LYS A 25 -4.61 -10.06 7.53
CA LYS A 25 -5.00 -8.77 8.14
C LYS A 25 -5.06 -7.66 7.11
N ILE A 26 -4.09 -7.60 6.19
CA ILE A 26 -4.07 -6.61 5.11
C ILE A 26 -5.29 -6.78 4.21
N GLU A 27 -5.61 -8.01 3.80
CA GLU A 27 -6.79 -8.29 2.98
C GLU A 27 -8.08 -7.83 3.68
N SER A 28 -8.21 -8.07 4.98
CA SER A 28 -9.35 -7.59 5.78
C SER A 28 -9.43 -6.05 5.83
N LEU A 29 -8.29 -5.37 5.95
CA LEU A 29 -8.23 -3.90 5.92
C LEU A 29 -8.63 -3.36 4.55
N ILE A 30 -8.16 -3.97 3.46
CA ILE A 30 -8.53 -3.56 2.10
C ILE A 30 -10.02 -3.76 1.86
N SER A 31 -10.56 -4.94 2.22
CA SER A 31 -12.00 -5.21 2.10
C SER A 31 -12.85 -4.19 2.85
N THR A 32 -12.42 -3.84 4.06
CA THR A 32 -13.09 -2.79 4.86
C THR A 32 -12.98 -1.43 4.19
N ALA A 33 -11.80 -1.05 3.68
CA ALA A 33 -11.58 0.22 3.00
C ALA A 33 -12.44 0.33 1.73
N VAL A 34 -12.50 -0.72 0.91
CA VAL A 34 -13.36 -0.77 -0.29
C VAL A 34 -14.81 -0.49 0.09
N ARG A 35 -15.35 -1.22 1.07
CA ARG A 35 -16.73 -1.03 1.52
C ARG A 35 -17.00 0.40 2.00
N LEU A 36 -16.09 0.98 2.78
CA LEU A 36 -16.22 2.34 3.28
C LEU A 36 -16.20 3.38 2.14
N VAL A 37 -15.33 3.19 1.15
CA VAL A 37 -15.26 4.06 -0.05
C VAL A 37 -16.54 3.94 -0.88
N GLU A 38 -17.09 2.72 -1.04
CA GLU A 38 -18.37 2.50 -1.70
C GLU A 38 -19.55 3.15 -0.96
N GLU A 39 -19.49 3.23 0.37
CA GLU A 39 -20.43 3.98 1.21
C GLU A 39 -20.20 5.51 1.13
N GLY A 40 -19.18 5.97 0.40
CA GLY A 40 -18.83 7.39 0.25
C GLY A 40 -18.03 7.97 1.42
N ARG A 41 -17.51 7.12 2.32
CA ARG A 41 -16.75 7.53 3.49
C ARG A 41 -15.28 7.73 3.15
N VAL A 42 -14.69 8.79 3.71
CA VAL A 42 -13.24 9.00 3.68
C VAL A 42 -12.57 7.94 4.55
N VAL A 43 -11.52 7.32 4.01
CA VAL A 43 -10.72 6.29 4.67
C VAL A 43 -9.30 6.78 4.89
N ASP A 44 -8.74 6.51 6.07
CA ASP A 44 -7.30 6.66 6.32
C ASP A 44 -6.59 5.36 5.94
N LEU A 45 -5.65 5.45 5.01
CA LEU A 45 -4.88 4.32 4.49
C LEU A 45 -3.48 4.21 5.09
N ALA A 46 -3.10 5.08 6.04
CA ALA A 46 -1.76 5.07 6.62
C ALA A 46 -1.40 3.71 7.25
N ALA A 47 -2.33 3.13 8.01
CA ALA A 47 -2.15 1.82 8.63
C ALA A 47 -2.06 0.68 7.60
N LEU A 48 -2.79 0.78 6.49
CA LEU A 48 -2.72 -0.17 5.38
C LEU A 48 -1.34 -0.08 4.70
N GLN A 49 -0.89 1.14 4.39
CA GLN A 49 0.40 1.39 3.76
C GLN A 49 1.57 0.86 4.62
N GLU A 50 1.56 1.13 5.92
CA GLU A 50 2.61 0.66 6.83
C GLU A 50 2.69 -0.87 6.86
N ARG A 51 1.54 -1.55 6.98
CA ARG A 51 1.48 -3.02 7.04
C ARG A 51 1.88 -3.67 5.72
N THR A 52 1.40 -3.14 4.60
CA THR A 52 1.79 -3.62 3.27
C THR A 52 3.30 -3.49 3.08
N LYS A 53 3.90 -2.36 3.50
CA LYS A 53 5.35 -2.19 3.46
C LYS A 53 6.07 -3.25 4.30
N GLN A 54 5.66 -3.46 5.55
CA GLN A 54 6.27 -4.46 6.44
C GLN A 54 6.23 -5.88 5.83
N VAL A 55 5.10 -6.26 5.23
CA VAL A 55 4.97 -7.57 4.57
C VAL A 55 5.83 -7.67 3.32
N CYS A 56 5.89 -6.63 2.48
CA CYS A 56 6.79 -6.61 1.33
C CYS A 56 8.26 -6.72 1.74
N ASP A 57 8.68 -5.94 2.74
CA ASP A 57 10.06 -5.94 3.26
C ASP A 57 10.43 -7.32 3.82
N ALA A 58 9.51 -7.98 4.54
CA ALA A 58 9.72 -9.32 5.07
C ALA A 58 9.73 -10.40 3.97
N ALA A 59 8.86 -10.28 2.95
CA ALA A 59 8.82 -11.23 1.84
C ALA A 59 10.10 -11.20 1.00
N VAL A 60 10.70 -10.02 0.77
CA VAL A 60 11.96 -9.86 0.03
C VAL A 60 13.15 -10.49 0.77
N GLN A 61 13.08 -10.58 2.10
CA GLN A 61 14.13 -11.20 2.92
C GLN A 61 14.04 -12.73 2.96
N LEU A 62 12.95 -13.34 2.44
CA LEU A 62 12.80 -14.78 2.43
C LEU A 62 13.71 -15.45 1.38
N PRO A 63 14.27 -16.63 1.69
CA PRO A 63 14.91 -17.47 0.69
C PRO A 63 13.94 -17.81 -0.45
N ALA A 64 14.44 -17.92 -1.68
CA ALA A 64 13.59 -18.19 -2.87
C ALA A 64 12.71 -19.44 -2.74
N LYS A 65 13.18 -20.48 -2.02
CA LYS A 65 12.41 -21.70 -1.73
C LYS A 65 11.15 -21.42 -0.89
N ASP A 66 11.21 -20.42 -0.01
CA ASP A 66 10.18 -20.05 0.95
C ASP A 66 9.32 -18.91 0.41
N ALA A 67 9.86 -18.06 -0.48
CA ALA A 67 9.10 -17.01 -1.15
C ALA A 67 8.13 -17.54 -2.24
N LYS A 68 8.50 -18.61 -2.95
CA LYS A 68 7.67 -19.22 -4.01
C LYS A 68 6.22 -19.50 -3.63
N PRO A 69 5.91 -20.15 -2.50
CA PRO A 69 4.52 -20.41 -2.11
C PRO A 69 3.70 -19.15 -1.81
N LEU A 70 4.34 -18.00 -1.57
CA LEU A 70 3.66 -16.74 -1.26
C LEU A 70 3.24 -15.94 -2.51
N ILE A 71 3.81 -16.27 -3.68
CA ILE A 71 3.50 -15.61 -4.96
C ILE A 71 1.99 -15.46 -5.19
N PRO A 72 1.16 -16.53 -5.16
CA PRO A 72 -0.27 -16.39 -5.41
C PRO A 72 -0.98 -15.47 -4.42
N THR A 73 -0.55 -15.44 -3.15
CA THR A 73 -1.11 -14.54 -2.13
C THR A 73 -0.70 -13.09 -2.39
N MET A 74 0.53 -12.84 -2.84
CA MET A 74 0.98 -11.50 -3.23
C MET A 74 0.24 -10.98 -4.46
N GLU A 75 -0.03 -11.85 -5.45
CA GLU A 75 -0.84 -11.51 -6.62
C GLU A 75 -2.30 -11.18 -6.23
N SER A 76 -2.88 -11.93 -5.28
CA SER A 76 -4.19 -11.62 -4.70
C SER A 76 -4.20 -10.24 -4.05
N LEU A 77 -3.18 -9.94 -3.23
CA LEU A 77 -3.03 -8.65 -2.58
C LEU A 77 -2.96 -7.50 -3.59
N LEU A 78 -2.18 -7.64 -4.67
CA LEU A 78 -2.10 -6.64 -5.73
C LEU A 78 -3.46 -6.37 -6.37
N LYS A 79 -4.21 -7.41 -6.75
CA LYS A 79 -5.56 -7.27 -7.33
C LYS A 79 -6.53 -6.54 -6.39
N GLN A 80 -6.42 -6.78 -5.08
CA GLN A 80 -7.25 -6.09 -4.09
C GLN A 80 -6.88 -4.61 -3.96
N LEU A 81 -5.58 -4.28 -4.02
CA LEU A 81 -5.10 -2.89 -4.03
C LEU A 81 -5.51 -2.16 -5.32
N ASP A 82 -5.48 -2.85 -6.47
CA ASP A 82 -5.99 -2.32 -7.74
C ASP A 82 -7.49 -2.01 -7.62
N THR A 83 -8.27 -2.95 -7.08
CA THR A 83 -9.72 -2.77 -6.84
C THR A 83 -9.99 -1.57 -5.93
N LEU A 84 -9.21 -1.40 -4.85
CA LEU A 84 -9.34 -0.24 -3.97
C LEU A 84 -9.02 1.06 -4.70
N THR A 85 -7.98 1.06 -5.53
CA THR A 85 -7.58 2.21 -6.36
C THR A 85 -8.69 2.59 -7.33
N GLU A 86 -9.26 1.62 -8.05
CA GLU A 86 -10.39 1.86 -8.95
C GLU A 86 -11.60 2.45 -8.24
N ASN A 87 -11.92 1.96 -7.03
CA ASN A 87 -13.02 2.48 -6.23
C ASN A 87 -12.78 3.93 -5.76
N LEU A 88 -11.56 4.23 -5.31
CA LEU A 88 -11.16 5.59 -4.94
C LEU A 88 -11.27 6.53 -6.13
N THR A 89 -10.71 6.14 -7.29
CA THR A 89 -10.75 6.95 -8.52
C THR A 89 -12.17 7.17 -9.01
N LYS A 90 -13.01 6.12 -8.99
CA LYS A 90 -14.42 6.22 -9.38
C LYS A 90 -15.21 7.19 -8.50
N ARG A 91 -14.90 7.23 -7.20
CA ARG A 91 -15.66 8.02 -6.22
C ARG A 91 -15.17 9.45 -6.09
N TYR A 92 -13.86 9.65 -6.09
CA TYR A 92 -13.24 10.94 -5.82
C TYR A 92 -12.64 11.60 -7.08
N GLY A 93 -12.79 10.96 -8.24
CA GLY A 93 -12.10 11.35 -9.47
C GLY A 93 -10.64 10.92 -9.43
N ASP A 94 -9.85 11.39 -10.40
CA ASP A 94 -8.40 11.23 -10.36
C ASP A 94 -7.89 11.96 -9.11
N LEU A 95 -7.61 11.23 -8.03
CA LEU A 95 -7.09 11.81 -6.79
C LEU A 95 -5.72 12.37 -7.16
N PRO A 96 -5.54 13.70 -7.26
CA PRO A 96 -4.22 14.24 -7.52
C PRO A 96 -3.42 13.92 -6.27
N ILE A 97 -2.44 13.03 -6.39
CA ILE A 97 -1.46 12.75 -5.36
C ILE A 97 -0.86 14.09 -4.97
N LEU A 98 -1.32 14.65 -3.84
CA LEU A 98 -0.59 15.53 -2.92
C LEU A 98 0.29 16.64 -3.54
N SER A 99 0.06 17.05 -4.79
CA SER A 99 0.76 18.18 -5.43
C SER A 99 0.26 19.52 -4.90
N SER A 100 -0.83 19.51 -4.14
CA SER A 100 -1.32 20.63 -3.34
C SER A 100 -0.68 20.74 -1.95
N GLN A 101 0.05 19.72 -1.46
CA GLN A 101 0.88 19.86 -0.25
C GLN A 101 2.27 20.44 -0.53
N VAL A 102 2.66 20.61 -1.80
CA VAL A 102 3.88 21.30 -2.21
C VAL A 102 3.55 22.40 -3.23
N GLY A 103 3.24 23.59 -2.71
CA GLY A 103 3.51 24.86 -3.40
C GLY A 103 2.80 25.14 -4.73
N SER A 104 1.50 25.39 -4.69
CA SER A 104 0.84 26.27 -5.67
C SER A 104 0.39 27.55 -4.95
N ASN A 105 1.30 28.40 -4.46
CA ASN A 105 1.82 29.49 -5.28
C ASN A 105 1.60 29.28 -6.79
N THR A 106 0.35 29.40 -7.20
CA THR A 106 -0.04 29.36 -8.61
C THR A 106 0.84 30.32 -9.39
N ALA A 107 1.51 29.83 -10.44
CA ALA A 107 2.14 30.70 -11.44
C ALA A 107 1.13 31.75 -11.97
N ALA A 108 -0.17 31.42 -11.97
CA ALA A 108 -1.26 32.34 -12.25
C ALA A 108 -1.35 33.54 -11.28
N SER A 109 -1.02 33.37 -9.99
CA SER A 109 -0.99 34.48 -9.01
C SER A 109 0.26 35.36 -9.12
N VAL A 110 1.36 34.84 -9.69
CA VAL A 110 2.57 35.62 -9.98
C VAL A 110 2.36 36.49 -11.23
N TYR A 111 1.78 35.92 -12.30
CA TYR A 111 1.46 36.70 -13.51
C TYR A 111 0.26 37.66 -13.32
N GLY A 112 -0.71 37.31 -12.45
CA GLY A 112 -1.83 38.20 -12.14
C GLY A 112 -1.45 39.42 -11.28
N ARG A 113 -0.35 39.34 -10.52
CA ARG A 113 0.13 40.44 -9.67
C ARG A 113 1.01 41.44 -10.42
N THR A 114 1.67 41.03 -11.50
CA THR A 114 2.53 41.89 -12.32
C THR A 114 1.78 42.62 -13.44
N LEU A 115 0.54 42.22 -13.78
CA LEU A 115 -0.29 42.91 -14.78
C LEU A 115 -1.09 44.11 -14.23
N LYS A 116 -0.97 44.44 -12.94
CA LYS A 116 -1.61 45.63 -12.33
C LYS A 116 -0.69 46.87 -12.25
N HIS A 117 0.52 46.82 -12.81
CA HIS A 117 1.53 47.88 -12.63
C HIS A 117 2.26 48.33 -13.90
N PHE A 118 1.72 48.10 -15.09
CA PHE A 118 2.24 48.70 -16.33
C PHE A 118 1.10 49.07 -17.28
N PRO A 119 1.22 50.21 -17.98
CA PRO A 119 0.52 51.48 -17.70
C PRO A 119 -0.95 51.52 -18.11
#